data_AF-A0A6E8W0A1-F1
#
_entry.id   AF-A0A6E8W0A1-F1
#
_cell.length_a   1.000
_cell.length_b   1.000
_cell.length_c   1.000
_cell.angle_alpha   90.00
_cell.angle_beta   90.00
_cell.angle_gamma   90.00
#
_symmetry.space_group_name_H-M   'P 1'
#
loop_
_entity.id
_entity.type
_entity.pdbx_description
1 polymer ?
#
loop_
_entity_poly.entity_id
_entity_poly.type
_entity_poly.pdbx_seq_one_letter_code
_entity_poly.pdbx_strand_id
1 'polypeptide(L)'
;MDEDATQLINKLPTPLEESKTADNNSTMPEPETMRIAFRYNQLTPVDSEQKPATSLGHYFDLTKTMSPDMLLAHDVTCWNGGELETNAPEFGSFNNPHYASLLSCIRSKAGEQQFNAASDESSKNVLRICLNSMGSPLWYGKQFSEDFLRFMVLLKAIVRNTLSVCLITVPLHLFNHLDDVYLSKKVRNMFDFSFDLEAFAGQMEEQANPAFKEYHGLLNITKITPFNSLASYHPKTRDLAFKLKRSKFVIEKLHLPPDIADEDGASKSQVPTMSCASVGGKSKLDF
;
A
#
# COMPACT_ATOMS: atom_id res chain seq x y z
N MET A 1 11.98 -0.06 -20.14
CA MET A 1 11.34 0.00 -18.80
C MET A 1 11.14 1.45 -18.47
N ASP A 2 10.01 1.80 -17.85
CA ASP A 2 9.59 3.20 -17.69
C ASP A 2 10.54 4.02 -16.78
N GLU A 3 11.25 3.36 -15.85
CA GLU A 3 12.39 3.91 -15.10
C GLU A 3 13.52 2.87 -14.97
N ASP A 4 14.77 3.34 -14.93
CA ASP A 4 15.97 2.53 -14.66
C ASP A 4 16.06 2.20 -13.16
N ALA A 5 16.24 0.93 -12.80
CA ALA A 5 16.26 0.50 -11.40
C ALA A 5 17.40 1.18 -10.62
N THR A 6 18.54 1.41 -11.27
CA THR A 6 19.68 2.09 -10.63
C THR A 6 19.36 3.56 -10.34
N GLN A 7 18.64 4.24 -11.24
CA GLN A 7 18.18 5.61 -11.00
C GLN A 7 17.20 5.68 -9.84
N LEU A 8 16.31 4.69 -9.70
CA LEU A 8 15.37 4.64 -8.59
C LEU A 8 16.09 4.47 -7.24
N ILE A 9 17.08 3.57 -7.16
CA ILE A 9 17.88 3.38 -5.95
C ILE A 9 18.58 4.68 -5.52
N ASN A 10 19.11 5.44 -6.47
CA ASN A 10 19.76 6.73 -6.20
C ASN A 10 18.79 7.83 -5.72
N LYS A 11 17.48 7.65 -5.91
CA LYS A 11 16.42 8.58 -5.45
C LYS A 11 15.84 8.19 -4.08
N LEU A 12 16.32 7.10 -3.45
CA LEU A 12 15.78 6.66 -2.16
C LEU A 12 15.95 7.73 -1.08
N PRO A 13 14.92 7.97 -0.25
CA PRO A 13 14.97 9.03 0.74
C PRO A 13 15.90 8.68 1.91
N THR A 14 16.45 9.71 2.56
CA THR A 14 17.32 9.53 3.73
C THR A 14 16.47 9.25 4.98
N PRO A 15 16.86 8.27 5.82
CA PRO A 15 16.22 8.07 7.11
C PRO A 15 16.43 9.30 8.01
N LEU A 16 15.38 9.70 8.73
CA LEU A 16 15.50 10.69 9.79
C LEU A 16 16.22 10.02 10.97
N GLU A 17 17.28 10.65 11.47
CA GLU A 17 17.88 10.19 12.71
C GLU A 17 16.87 10.41 13.84
N GLU A 18 16.48 9.32 14.49
CA GLU A 18 15.72 9.38 15.72
C GLU A 18 16.63 10.00 16.78
N SER A 19 16.47 11.30 17.00
CA SER A 19 17.04 11.93 18.19
C SER A 19 16.51 11.15 19.40
N LYS A 20 17.38 10.48 20.16
CA LYS A 20 17.09 9.88 21.47
C LYS A 20 16.79 10.94 22.55
N THR A 21 16.06 11.98 22.17
CA THR A 21 15.68 13.13 22.97
C THR A 21 14.25 13.51 22.61
N ALA A 22 13.31 12.80 23.24
CA ALA A 22 11.96 13.23 23.60
C ALA A 22 11.10 11.99 23.92
N ASP A 23 11.30 11.33 25.07
CA ASP A 23 10.47 11.66 26.23
C ASP A 23 10.09 13.14 26.33
N ASN A 24 9.25 13.61 25.41
CA ASN A 24 8.39 14.75 25.63
C ASN A 24 6.98 14.12 25.64
N ASN A 25 6.31 13.87 26.78
CA ASN A 25 6.02 14.87 27.80
C ASN A 25 6.25 16.30 27.31
N SER A 26 5.77 16.59 26.10
CA SER A 26 5.31 17.92 25.81
C SER A 26 4.08 18.04 26.69
N THR A 27 4.28 18.65 27.85
CA THR A 27 3.22 19.33 28.56
C THR A 27 2.64 20.29 27.52
N MET A 28 1.62 19.84 26.80
CA MET A 28 0.74 20.71 26.06
C MET A 28 0.40 21.84 27.05
N PRO A 29 0.53 23.13 26.68
CA PRO A 29 -0.05 24.17 27.50
C PRO A 29 -1.49 23.75 27.73
N GLU A 30 -1.86 23.64 29.00
CA GLU A 30 -3.19 23.23 29.44
C GLU A 30 -4.18 24.02 28.58
N PRO A 31 -5.02 23.36 27.75
CA PRO A 31 -5.89 24.08 26.86
C PRO A 31 -6.74 24.97 27.74
N GLU A 32 -6.62 26.28 27.52
CA GLU A 32 -7.37 27.29 28.23
C GLU A 32 -8.82 26.82 28.24
N THR A 33 -9.35 26.55 29.43
CA THR A 33 -10.61 25.81 29.61
C THR A 33 -11.77 26.61 29.02
N MET A 34 -11.99 26.50 27.71
CA MET A 34 -13.17 27.02 27.05
C MET A 34 -14.36 26.18 27.50
N ARG A 35 -15.02 26.65 28.56
CA ARG A 35 -16.25 26.09 29.15
C ARG A 35 -17.44 26.27 28.20
N ILE A 36 -17.40 25.69 27.01
CA ILE A 36 -18.48 25.83 26.05
C ILE A 36 -19.62 24.84 26.37
N ALA A 37 -19.35 23.64 26.88
CA ALA A 37 -20.36 22.80 27.53
C ALA A 37 -19.75 21.65 28.34
N PHE A 38 -20.26 21.41 29.55
CA PHE A 38 -19.84 20.36 30.49
C PHE A 38 -19.80 18.94 29.88
N ARG A 39 -20.53 18.70 28.79
CA ARG A 39 -20.61 17.39 28.11
C ARG A 39 -19.35 17.02 27.32
N TYR A 40 -18.54 17.99 26.88
CA TYR A 40 -17.36 17.70 26.04
C TYR A 40 -16.11 17.34 26.84
N ASN A 41 -16.09 17.60 28.16
CA ASN A 41 -14.96 17.23 29.04
C ASN A 41 -14.75 15.71 29.19
N GLN A 42 -15.72 14.89 28.77
CA GLN A 42 -15.64 13.42 28.86
C GLN A 42 -15.28 12.76 27.52
N LEU A 43 -15.03 13.53 26.46
CA LEU A 43 -14.65 12.96 25.16
C LEU A 43 -13.14 12.76 25.11
N THR A 44 -12.73 11.52 24.84
CA THR A 44 -11.34 11.19 24.55
C THR A 44 -10.89 11.95 23.30
N PRO A 45 -9.71 12.60 23.31
CA PRO A 45 -9.15 13.22 22.10
C PRO A 45 -9.10 12.21 20.96
N VAL A 46 -9.60 12.59 19.79
CA VAL A 46 -9.59 11.73 18.59
C VAL A 46 -8.16 11.65 18.08
N ASP A 47 -7.49 10.52 18.30
CA ASP A 47 -6.19 10.23 17.69
C ASP A 47 -6.41 9.77 16.23
N SER A 48 -6.22 10.71 15.30
CA SER A 48 -6.32 10.49 13.86
C SER A 48 -5.22 9.59 13.33
N GLU A 49 -4.09 9.50 14.03
CA GLU A 49 -2.99 8.61 13.67
C GLU A 49 -3.22 7.20 14.24
N GLN A 50 -3.06 6.17 13.41
CA GLN A 50 -2.95 4.82 13.92
C GLN A 50 -1.55 4.65 14.50
N LYS A 51 -1.35 5.00 15.77
CA LYS A 51 -0.07 4.75 16.44
C LYS A 51 0.17 3.24 16.50
N PRO A 52 1.29 2.75 15.93
CA PRO A 52 1.63 1.34 16.06
C PRO A 52 1.88 1.04 17.54
N ALA A 53 1.53 -0.18 17.97
CA ALA A 53 1.78 -0.61 19.35
C ALA A 53 3.28 -0.75 19.67
N THR A 54 4.12 -0.74 18.64
CA THR A 54 5.59 -0.84 18.69
C THR A 54 6.21 0.10 17.65
N SER A 55 7.34 0.74 17.97
CA SER A 55 8.10 1.55 17.01
C SER A 55 8.81 0.63 16.00
N LEU A 56 8.08 0.22 14.95
CA LEU A 56 8.64 -0.57 13.86
C LEU A 56 9.01 0.35 12.69
N GLY A 57 10.30 0.40 12.37
CA GLY A 57 10.83 1.09 11.19
C GLY A 57 11.43 2.46 11.49
N HIS A 58 11.75 3.18 10.41
CA HIS A 58 12.33 4.52 10.44
C HIS A 58 11.40 5.49 9.72
N TYR A 59 11.41 6.75 10.14
CA TYR A 59 10.87 7.83 9.31
C TYR A 59 11.89 8.23 8.26
N PHE A 60 11.42 8.67 7.10
CA PHE A 60 12.26 9.10 5.99
C PHE A 60 11.91 10.53 5.59
N ASP A 61 12.92 11.33 5.25
CA ASP A 61 12.75 12.67 4.71
C ASP A 61 12.67 12.61 3.18
N LEU A 62 11.45 12.76 2.64
CA LEU A 62 11.24 12.72 1.19
C LEU A 62 11.88 13.90 0.43
N THR A 63 12.41 14.91 1.13
CA THR A 63 13.12 16.04 0.50
C THR A 63 14.60 15.79 0.27
N LYS A 64 15.16 14.70 0.83
CA LYS A 64 16.58 14.39 0.80
C LYS A 64 16.80 12.98 0.29
N THR A 65 17.82 12.80 -0.53
CA THR A 65 18.23 11.49 -1.04
C THR A 65 19.38 10.92 -0.22
N MET A 66 19.42 9.59 -0.10
CA MET A 66 20.48 8.85 0.57
C MET A 66 21.84 9.10 -0.10
N SER A 67 22.93 9.11 0.68
CA SER A 67 24.27 9.27 0.12
C SER A 67 24.72 8.01 -0.64
N PRO A 68 25.55 8.14 -1.69
CA PRO A 68 26.07 6.98 -2.42
C PRO A 68 26.82 5.99 -1.54
N ASP A 69 27.61 6.47 -0.57
CA ASP A 69 28.37 5.62 0.35
C ASP A 69 27.45 4.73 1.20
N MET A 70 26.31 5.28 1.64
CA MET A 70 25.33 4.52 2.41
C MET A 70 24.64 3.46 1.55
N LEU A 71 24.36 3.76 0.27
CA LEU A 71 23.80 2.79 -0.66
C LEU A 71 24.78 1.64 -0.96
N LEU A 72 26.06 1.96 -1.16
CA LEU A 72 27.12 0.97 -1.42
C LEU A 72 27.41 0.06 -0.22
N ALA A 73 27.14 0.52 0.99
CA ALA A 73 27.26 -0.30 2.19
C ALA A 73 26.21 -1.43 2.28
N HIS A 74 25.16 -1.37 1.46
CA HIS A 74 24.07 -2.35 1.45
C HIS A 74 24.13 -3.24 0.20
N ASP A 75 23.79 -4.52 0.39
CA ASP A 75 23.68 -5.50 -0.69
C ASP A 75 22.39 -5.28 -1.49
N VAL A 76 22.48 -4.50 -2.55
CA VAL A 76 21.37 -4.17 -3.45
C VAL A 76 21.60 -4.81 -4.81
N THR A 77 20.66 -5.63 -5.25
CA THR A 77 20.65 -6.22 -6.60
C THR A 77 19.56 -5.55 -7.43
N CYS A 78 19.94 -5.03 -8.60
CA CYS A 78 19.02 -4.41 -9.56
C CYS A 78 18.88 -5.31 -10.79
N TRP A 79 17.65 -5.46 -11.30
CA TRP A 79 17.39 -6.12 -12.57
C TRP A 79 16.98 -5.07 -13.61
N ASN A 80 17.77 -4.96 -14.68
CA ASN A 80 17.61 -3.95 -15.73
C ASN A 80 17.23 -4.58 -17.08
N GLY A 81 16.27 -5.50 -17.08
CA GLY A 81 15.71 -6.06 -18.33
C GLY A 81 16.41 -7.33 -18.81
N GLY A 82 17.60 -7.63 -18.30
CA GLY A 82 18.36 -8.87 -18.48
C GLY A 82 18.76 -9.18 -19.94
N GLU A 83 20.04 -9.43 -20.19
CA GLU A 83 20.42 -10.21 -21.36
C GLU A 83 19.93 -11.65 -21.16
N LEU A 84 19.30 -12.26 -22.17
CA LEU A 84 18.95 -13.68 -22.10
C LEU A 84 20.25 -14.47 -22.01
N GLU A 85 20.57 -14.99 -20.82
CA GLU A 85 21.59 -16.02 -20.74
C GLU A 85 21.18 -17.19 -21.65
N THR A 86 22.11 -17.63 -22.50
CA THR A 86 21.94 -18.74 -23.46
C THR A 86 21.68 -20.11 -22.81
N ASN A 87 21.58 -20.16 -21.48
CA ASN A 87 21.26 -21.37 -20.74
C ASN A 87 19.73 -21.58 -20.74
N ALA A 88 19.30 -22.83 -20.89
CA ALA A 88 17.88 -23.18 -20.94
C ALA A 88 17.13 -22.58 -19.74
N PRO A 89 15.95 -21.99 -19.93
CA PRO A 89 15.28 -21.25 -18.87
C PRO A 89 14.86 -22.21 -17.74
N GLU A 90 15.39 -21.99 -16.53
CA GLU A 90 15.05 -22.78 -15.33
C GLU A 90 13.55 -22.78 -15.03
N PHE A 91 12.90 -21.67 -15.36
CA PHE A 91 11.45 -21.54 -15.31
C PHE A 91 10.91 -21.85 -16.69
N GLY A 92 10.07 -22.88 -16.81
CA GLY A 92 9.57 -23.35 -18.12
C GLY A 92 9.03 -22.22 -19.00
N SER A 93 8.93 -22.48 -20.31
CA SER A 93 8.76 -21.43 -21.32
C SER A 93 7.69 -20.39 -20.99
N PHE A 94 8.12 -19.16 -20.70
CA PHE A 94 7.31 -17.94 -20.82
C PHE A 94 7.34 -17.49 -22.28
N ASN A 95 6.32 -16.76 -22.72
CA ASN A 95 6.34 -16.15 -24.05
C ASN A 95 7.14 -14.86 -24.04
N ASN A 96 6.98 -14.06 -22.98
CA ASN A 96 7.84 -12.93 -22.72
C ASN A 96 9.07 -13.39 -21.91
N PRO A 97 10.27 -13.41 -22.52
CA PRO A 97 11.48 -13.92 -21.87
C PRO A 97 11.92 -13.07 -20.67
N HIS A 98 11.48 -11.81 -20.58
CA HIS A 98 11.78 -10.95 -19.44
C HIS A 98 11.20 -11.49 -18.13
N TYR A 99 10.05 -12.18 -18.15
CA TYR A 99 9.51 -12.83 -16.95
C TYR A 99 10.44 -13.95 -16.45
N ALA A 100 10.95 -14.77 -17.36
CA ALA A 100 11.90 -15.83 -17.02
C ALA A 100 13.20 -15.23 -16.47
N SER A 101 13.76 -14.23 -17.15
CA SER A 101 14.99 -13.54 -16.72
C SER A 101 14.85 -12.92 -15.32
N LEU A 102 13.76 -12.19 -15.08
CA LEU A 102 13.50 -11.58 -13.78
C LEU A 102 13.33 -12.64 -12.68
N LEU A 103 12.59 -13.73 -12.94
CA LEU A 103 12.46 -14.82 -11.97
C LEU A 103 13.80 -15.50 -11.66
N SER A 104 14.65 -15.69 -12.66
CA SER A 104 16.00 -16.23 -12.47
C SER A 104 16.86 -15.32 -11.60
N CYS A 105 16.82 -14.01 -11.85
CA CYS A 105 17.51 -13.03 -10.99
C CYS A 105 17.00 -13.11 -9.55
N ILE A 106 15.68 -13.10 -9.34
CA ILE A 106 15.06 -13.18 -8.02
C ILE A 106 15.43 -14.50 -7.32
N ARG A 107 15.33 -15.64 -8.01
CA ARG A 107 15.63 -16.95 -7.42
C ARG A 107 17.11 -17.10 -7.09
N SER A 108 18.00 -16.64 -7.96
CA SER A 108 19.43 -16.64 -7.71
C SER A 108 19.73 -15.88 -6.42
N LYS A 109 19.20 -14.65 -6.28
CA LYS A 109 19.40 -13.84 -5.07
C LYS A 109 18.75 -14.46 -3.84
N ALA A 110 17.51 -14.92 -3.95
CA ALA A 110 16.76 -15.53 -2.84
C ALA A 110 17.31 -16.90 -2.40
N GLY A 111 18.12 -17.55 -3.25
CA GLY A 111 18.80 -18.81 -2.97
C GLY A 111 20.07 -18.67 -2.14
N GLU A 112 20.54 -17.45 -1.86
CA GLU A 112 21.70 -17.23 -1.01
C GLU A 112 21.44 -17.72 0.43
N GLN A 113 22.49 -18.24 1.08
CA GLN A 113 22.39 -18.87 2.40
C GLN A 113 21.77 -17.94 3.46
N GLN A 114 22.04 -16.63 3.39
CA GLN A 114 21.49 -15.66 4.34
C GLN A 114 19.95 -15.55 4.31
N PHE A 115 19.31 -15.95 3.21
CA PHE A 115 17.86 -15.90 3.06
C PHE A 115 17.18 -17.27 3.23
N ASN A 116 17.92 -18.29 3.65
CA ASN A 116 17.33 -19.59 3.96
C ASN A 116 16.86 -19.62 5.43
N ALA A 117 15.61 -20.06 5.65
CA ALA A 117 15.03 -20.13 6.99
C ALA A 117 15.76 -21.13 7.92
N ALA A 118 16.40 -22.15 7.33
CA ALA A 118 17.14 -23.18 8.05
C ALA A 118 18.60 -22.80 8.38
N SER A 119 19.05 -21.61 8.00
CA SER A 119 20.41 -21.13 8.27
C SER A 119 20.69 -20.85 9.74
N ASP A 120 21.96 -20.69 10.10
CA ASP A 120 22.35 -20.24 11.43
C ASP A 120 21.91 -18.79 11.68
N GLU A 121 21.39 -18.51 12.87
CA GLU A 121 20.83 -17.20 13.26
C GLU A 121 21.80 -16.02 13.03
N SER A 122 23.11 -16.23 13.18
CA SER A 122 24.14 -15.20 12.98
C SER A 122 24.30 -14.76 11.52
N SER A 123 23.80 -15.56 10.58
CA SER A 123 23.93 -15.34 9.14
C SER A 123 22.61 -14.98 8.46
N LYS A 124 21.49 -15.01 9.20
CA LYS A 124 20.16 -14.74 8.66
C LYS A 124 19.99 -13.27 8.33
N ASN A 125 19.36 -13.03 7.19
CA ASN A 125 18.93 -11.72 6.76
C ASN A 125 17.56 -11.81 6.09
N VAL A 126 16.92 -10.68 5.84
CA VAL A 126 15.62 -10.60 5.16
C VAL A 126 15.79 -9.95 3.80
N LEU A 127 15.49 -10.70 2.74
CA LEU A 127 15.48 -10.17 1.38
C LEU A 127 14.22 -9.33 1.15
N ARG A 128 14.39 -8.06 0.79
CA ARG A 128 13.28 -7.16 0.43
C ARG A 128 13.22 -7.02 -1.09
N ILE A 129 12.21 -7.62 -1.71
CA ILE A 129 12.00 -7.61 -3.16
C ILE A 129 11.00 -6.49 -3.49
N CYS A 130 11.40 -5.52 -4.30
CA CYS A 130 10.53 -4.44 -4.76
C CYS A 130 10.39 -4.51 -6.28
N LEU A 131 9.16 -4.70 -6.77
CA LEU A 131 8.86 -4.72 -8.21
C LEU A 131 7.91 -3.58 -8.54
N ASN A 132 8.38 -2.66 -9.39
CA ASN A 132 7.64 -1.44 -9.70
C ASN A 132 6.90 -1.53 -11.03
N SER A 133 5.66 -1.07 -11.02
CA SER A 133 4.80 -0.97 -12.22
C SER A 133 4.72 -2.29 -13.00
N MET A 134 4.71 -3.42 -12.30
CA MET A 134 4.63 -4.74 -12.94
C MET A 134 3.30 -4.88 -13.69
N GLY A 135 3.36 -5.37 -14.92
CA GLY A 135 2.19 -5.42 -15.79
C GLY A 135 1.86 -4.09 -16.46
N SER A 136 2.78 -3.12 -16.47
CA SER A 136 2.67 -1.97 -17.39
C SER A 136 2.64 -2.44 -18.85
N PRO A 137 2.21 -1.61 -19.80
CA PRO A 137 2.08 -1.98 -21.21
C PRO A 137 3.38 -2.51 -21.84
N LEU A 138 4.54 -2.17 -21.27
CA LEU A 138 5.84 -2.72 -21.68
C LEU A 138 5.94 -4.24 -21.52
N TRP A 139 5.13 -4.83 -20.64
CA TRP A 139 5.10 -6.28 -20.42
C TRP A 139 4.12 -7.00 -21.34
N TYR A 140 3.32 -6.27 -22.12
CA TYR A 140 2.26 -6.85 -22.94
C TYR A 140 2.85 -7.68 -24.08
N GLY A 141 2.22 -8.82 -24.28
CA GLY A 141 2.50 -9.77 -25.35
C GLY A 141 1.24 -10.59 -25.61
N LYS A 142 1.25 -11.42 -26.66
CA LYS A 142 0.08 -12.20 -27.07
C LYS A 142 -0.55 -13.04 -25.95
N GLN A 143 0.27 -13.52 -25.01
CA GLN A 143 -0.14 -14.32 -23.85
C GLN A 143 0.16 -13.62 -22.52
N PHE A 144 0.07 -12.28 -22.49
CA PHE A 144 0.39 -11.47 -21.30
C PHE A 144 -0.32 -11.98 -20.04
N SER A 145 -1.64 -12.21 -20.09
CA SER A 145 -2.42 -12.62 -18.92
C SER A 145 -1.92 -13.94 -18.33
N GLU A 146 -1.58 -14.91 -19.17
CA GLU A 146 -1.10 -16.23 -18.77
C GLU A 146 0.31 -16.16 -18.17
N ASP A 147 1.22 -15.48 -18.88
CA ASP A 147 2.60 -15.27 -18.41
C ASP A 147 2.62 -14.47 -17.11
N PHE A 148 1.80 -13.43 -16.98
CA PHE A 148 1.74 -12.59 -15.78
C PHE A 148 1.23 -13.38 -14.57
N LEU A 149 0.13 -14.15 -14.73
CA LEU A 149 -0.38 -15.00 -13.66
C LEU A 149 0.62 -16.08 -13.27
N ARG A 150 1.27 -16.72 -14.25
CA ARG A 150 2.32 -17.71 -14.00
C ARG A 150 3.50 -17.11 -13.25
N PHE A 151 3.95 -15.93 -13.66
CA PHE A 151 5.02 -15.20 -12.99
C PHE A 151 4.65 -14.90 -11.53
N MET A 152 3.43 -14.41 -11.27
CA MET A 152 2.94 -14.15 -9.90
C MET A 152 2.93 -15.42 -9.03
N VAL A 153 2.49 -16.56 -9.57
CA VAL A 153 2.46 -17.84 -8.84
C VAL A 153 3.87 -18.31 -8.49
N LEU A 154 4.81 -18.25 -9.45
CA LEU A 154 6.19 -18.67 -9.24
C LEU A 154 6.92 -17.74 -8.27
N LEU A 155 6.72 -16.43 -8.38
CA LEU A 155 7.24 -15.46 -7.45
C LEU A 155 6.71 -15.70 -6.03
N LYS A 156 5.41 -15.93 -5.89
CA LYS A 156 4.82 -16.29 -4.59
C LYS A 156 5.47 -17.55 -4.02
N ALA A 157 5.72 -18.57 -4.83
CA ALA A 157 6.40 -19.79 -4.38
C ALA A 157 7.82 -19.50 -3.87
N ILE A 158 8.61 -18.66 -4.56
CA ILE A 158 9.94 -18.26 -4.09
C ILE A 158 9.84 -17.52 -2.74
N VAL A 159 8.94 -16.54 -2.63
CA VAL A 159 8.77 -15.74 -1.42
C VAL A 159 8.32 -16.58 -0.23
N ARG A 160 7.43 -17.56 -0.44
CA ARG A 160 6.96 -18.44 0.64
C ARG A 160 8.00 -19.44 1.15
N ASN A 161 9.09 -19.68 0.39
CA ASN A 161 10.12 -20.65 0.75
C ASN A 161 11.47 -20.02 1.12
N THR A 162 11.53 -18.70 1.24
CA THR A 162 12.75 -17.94 1.58
C THR A 162 12.43 -16.91 2.67
N LEU A 163 13.45 -16.41 3.37
CA LEU A 163 13.34 -15.28 4.29
C LEU A 163 13.24 -13.98 3.49
N SER A 164 12.12 -13.81 2.81
CA SER A 164 11.89 -12.67 1.95
C SER A 164 10.51 -12.05 2.12
N VAL A 165 10.43 -10.77 1.78
CA VAL A 165 9.18 -10.01 1.66
C VAL A 165 9.15 -9.36 0.28
N CYS A 166 7.96 -9.29 -0.32
CA CYS A 166 7.81 -8.74 -1.66
C CYS A 166 6.73 -7.65 -1.68
N LEU A 167 7.11 -6.46 -2.18
CA LEU A 167 6.22 -5.37 -2.50
C LEU A 167 6.15 -5.23 -4.02
N ILE A 168 4.94 -5.25 -4.58
CA ILE A 168 4.70 -5.11 -6.01
C ILE A 168 3.70 -3.99 -6.22
N THR A 169 4.03 -3.03 -7.08
CA THR A 169 3.07 -2.06 -7.59
C THR A 169 2.61 -2.49 -8.98
N VAL A 170 1.29 -2.46 -9.21
CA VAL A 170 0.66 -2.91 -10.47
C VAL A 170 -0.32 -1.84 -10.92
N PRO A 171 -0.22 -1.30 -12.15
CA PRO A 171 -1.16 -0.31 -12.68
C PRO A 171 -2.45 -1.00 -13.15
N LEU A 172 -3.25 -1.52 -12.21
CA LEU A 172 -4.42 -2.36 -12.49
C LEU A 172 -5.49 -1.69 -13.38
N HIS A 173 -5.56 -0.36 -13.40
CA HIS A 173 -6.48 0.37 -14.27
C HIS A 173 -6.21 0.12 -15.76
N LEU A 174 -4.96 -0.20 -16.13
CA LEU A 174 -4.59 -0.51 -17.51
C LEU A 174 -5.10 -1.88 -17.96
N PHE A 175 -5.45 -2.78 -17.04
CA PHE A 175 -5.97 -4.10 -17.39
C PHE A 175 -7.40 -4.05 -17.94
N ASN A 176 -8.10 -2.95 -17.76
CA ASN A 176 -9.46 -2.77 -18.26
C ASN A 176 -9.55 -2.80 -19.80
N HIS A 177 -8.43 -2.57 -20.50
CA HIS A 177 -8.33 -2.63 -21.96
C HIS A 177 -7.96 -4.01 -22.49
N LEU A 178 -7.69 -4.99 -21.61
CA LEU A 178 -7.32 -6.34 -21.99
C LEU A 178 -8.56 -7.22 -22.14
N ASP A 179 -8.44 -8.28 -22.95
CA ASP A 179 -9.53 -9.22 -23.20
C ASP A 179 -9.97 -9.99 -21.94
N ASP A 180 -9.03 -10.25 -21.01
CA ASP A 180 -9.33 -10.94 -19.75
C ASP A 180 -9.83 -9.95 -18.67
N VAL A 181 -11.13 -9.69 -18.69
CA VAL A 181 -11.83 -8.80 -17.73
C VAL A 181 -11.64 -9.23 -16.26
N TYR A 182 -11.30 -10.50 -16.01
CA TYR A 182 -11.11 -11.02 -14.65
C TYR A 182 -9.66 -10.97 -14.18
N LEU A 183 -8.71 -10.55 -15.02
CA LEU A 183 -7.28 -10.56 -14.71
C LEU A 183 -6.97 -9.82 -13.41
N SER A 184 -7.50 -8.61 -13.23
CA SER A 184 -7.31 -7.81 -12.02
C SER A 184 -7.71 -8.55 -10.74
N LYS A 185 -8.82 -9.31 -10.78
CA LYS A 185 -9.30 -10.10 -9.64
C LYS A 185 -8.42 -11.34 -9.40
N LYS A 186 -8.02 -12.04 -10.47
CA LYS A 186 -7.09 -13.19 -10.39
C LYS A 186 -5.76 -12.78 -9.77
N VAL A 187 -5.21 -11.64 -10.20
CA VAL A 187 -3.95 -11.07 -9.70
C VAL A 187 -4.08 -10.72 -8.22
N ARG A 188 -5.11 -9.96 -7.81
CA ARG A 188 -5.35 -9.64 -6.39
C ARG A 188 -5.44 -10.90 -5.51
N ASN A 189 -6.03 -11.98 -6.02
CA ASN A 189 -6.14 -13.24 -5.28
C ASN A 189 -4.78 -13.90 -5.00
N MET A 190 -3.73 -13.61 -5.77
CA MET A 190 -2.39 -14.18 -5.54
C MET A 190 -1.63 -13.49 -4.39
N PHE A 191 -1.98 -12.26 -4.03
CA PHE A 191 -1.29 -11.51 -2.98
C PHE A 191 -1.78 -11.85 -1.58
N ASP A 192 -0.89 -11.74 -0.59
CA ASP A 192 -1.27 -11.94 0.82
C ASP A 192 -1.96 -10.68 1.38
N PHE A 193 -1.46 -9.51 1.01
CA PHE A 193 -2.04 -8.21 1.34
C PHE A 193 -2.15 -7.39 0.06
N SER A 194 -3.25 -6.66 -0.12
CA SER A 194 -3.41 -5.71 -1.21
C SER A 194 -4.20 -4.49 -0.76
N PHE A 195 -3.82 -3.34 -1.30
CA PHE A 195 -4.51 -2.07 -1.12
C PHE A 195 -4.41 -1.28 -2.42
N ASP A 196 -5.42 -0.46 -2.67
CA ASP A 196 -5.48 0.43 -3.82
C ASP A 196 -5.25 1.87 -3.34
N LEU A 197 -4.52 2.65 -4.13
CA LEU A 197 -4.41 4.09 -3.95
C LEU A 197 -5.30 4.76 -5.00
N GLU A 198 -6.31 5.49 -4.53
CA GLU A 198 -7.25 6.22 -5.37
C GLU A 198 -6.99 7.71 -5.20
N ALA A 199 -6.27 8.31 -6.15
CA ALA A 199 -5.96 9.74 -6.12
C ALA A 199 -7.19 10.58 -6.49
N PHE A 200 -7.39 11.68 -5.78
CA PHE A 200 -8.32 12.73 -6.22
C PHE A 200 -7.65 13.51 -7.34
N ALA A 201 -8.18 13.38 -8.56
CA ALA A 201 -7.65 14.08 -9.73
C ALA A 201 -8.79 14.62 -10.58
N GLY A 202 -8.61 15.83 -11.10
CA GLY A 202 -9.54 16.48 -12.03
C GLY A 202 -10.92 16.70 -11.42
N GLN A 203 -11.97 16.25 -12.10
CA GLN A 203 -13.37 16.48 -11.69
C GLN A 203 -13.70 15.90 -10.31
N MET A 204 -13.02 14.83 -9.89
CA MET A 204 -13.20 14.26 -8.55
C MET A 204 -12.63 15.16 -7.46
N GLU A 205 -11.60 15.96 -7.74
CA GLU A 205 -11.07 16.94 -6.80
C GLU A 205 -12.02 18.14 -6.67
N GLU A 206 -12.58 18.59 -7.79
CA GLU A 206 -13.55 19.71 -7.82
C GLU A 206 -14.88 19.36 -7.15
N GLN A 207 -15.30 18.09 -7.23
CA GLN A 207 -16.55 17.58 -6.63
C GLN A 207 -16.33 16.92 -5.27
N ALA A 208 -15.08 16.83 -4.79
CA ALA A 208 -14.78 16.26 -3.49
C ALA A 208 -15.49 17.09 -2.40
N ASN A 209 -16.11 16.40 -1.45
CA ASN A 209 -16.61 17.03 -0.23
C ASN A 209 -15.49 17.91 0.36
N PRO A 210 -15.77 19.16 0.80
CA PRO A 210 -14.78 20.03 1.46
C PRO A 210 -13.96 19.34 2.56
N ALA A 211 -14.55 18.31 3.21
CA ALA A 211 -13.88 17.38 4.10
C ALA A 211 -12.57 16.75 3.58
N PHE A 212 -12.44 16.59 2.26
CA PHE A 212 -11.34 15.90 1.61
C PHE A 212 -10.21 16.81 1.14
N LYS A 213 -10.34 18.13 1.30
CA LYS A 213 -9.42 19.12 0.73
C LYS A 213 -7.97 18.99 1.19
N GLU A 214 -7.73 18.41 2.36
CA GLU A 214 -6.38 18.18 2.89
C GLU A 214 -5.73 16.88 2.41
N TYR A 215 -6.47 16.04 1.67
CA TYR A 215 -6.04 14.73 1.22
C TYR A 215 -5.80 14.70 -0.29
N HIS A 216 -4.85 13.87 -0.71
CA HIS A 216 -4.58 13.63 -2.13
C HIS A 216 -5.30 12.40 -2.66
N GLY A 217 -5.93 11.61 -1.79
CA GLY A 217 -6.68 10.43 -2.19
C GLY A 217 -7.00 9.50 -1.04
N LEU A 218 -7.62 8.37 -1.39
CA LEU A 218 -8.03 7.30 -0.48
C LEU A 218 -7.10 6.11 -0.60
N LEU A 219 -6.90 5.41 0.52
CA LEU A 219 -6.25 4.11 0.56
C LEU A 219 -7.29 3.05 0.87
N ASN A 220 -7.64 2.27 -0.13
CA ASN A 220 -8.63 1.21 0.00
C ASN A 220 -7.92 -0.11 0.26
N ILE A 221 -7.99 -0.62 1.49
CA ILE A 221 -7.53 -1.98 1.77
C ILE A 221 -8.46 -2.95 1.01
N THR A 222 -7.91 -3.80 0.15
CA THR A 222 -8.72 -4.71 -0.68
C THR A 222 -8.60 -6.16 -0.23
N LYS A 223 -7.45 -6.58 0.29
CA LYS A 223 -7.24 -7.94 0.80
C LYS A 223 -6.32 -7.97 2.01
N ILE A 224 -6.72 -8.76 3.00
CA ILE A 224 -5.89 -9.17 4.14
C ILE A 224 -6.06 -10.69 4.29
N THR A 225 -5.06 -11.45 3.90
CA THR A 225 -5.07 -12.92 4.01
C THR A 225 -4.62 -13.33 5.42
N PRO A 226 -5.23 -14.35 6.04
CA PRO A 226 -4.73 -14.89 7.29
C PRO A 226 -3.41 -15.61 7.00
N PHE A 227 -2.28 -15.01 7.38
CA PHE A 227 -0.96 -15.64 7.25
C PHE A 227 -0.55 -16.18 8.61
N ASN A 228 -0.32 -17.50 8.69
CA ASN A 228 0.01 -18.21 9.94
C ASN A 228 -0.99 -17.96 11.10
N SER A 229 -2.24 -17.66 10.76
CA SER A 229 -3.33 -17.39 11.70
C SER A 229 -4.63 -18.05 11.22
N LEU A 230 -5.55 -18.34 12.13
CA LEU A 230 -6.88 -18.87 11.80
C LEU A 230 -7.83 -17.79 11.29
N ALA A 231 -7.57 -16.52 11.63
CA ALA A 231 -8.42 -15.39 11.23
C ALA A 231 -7.56 -14.24 10.70
N SER A 232 -8.09 -13.54 9.70
CA SER A 232 -7.47 -12.32 9.17
C SER A 232 -7.53 -11.22 10.20
N TYR A 233 -6.51 -10.37 10.20
CA TYR A 233 -6.56 -9.11 10.93
C TYR A 233 -7.69 -8.22 10.38
N HIS A 234 -8.50 -7.67 11.29
CA HIS A 234 -9.53 -6.70 10.96
C HIS A 234 -9.11 -5.32 11.51
N PRO A 235 -8.71 -4.37 10.65
CA PRO A 235 -8.39 -3.02 11.08
C PRO A 235 -9.57 -2.35 11.78
N LYS A 236 -9.30 -1.47 12.75
CA LYS A 236 -10.34 -0.72 13.47
C LYS A 236 -11.21 0.14 12.55
N THR A 237 -10.63 0.65 11.47
CA THR A 237 -11.33 1.36 10.39
C THR A 237 -10.65 1.04 9.07
N ARG A 238 -11.43 1.08 7.99
CA ARG A 238 -10.95 0.98 6.60
C ARG A 238 -11.00 2.32 5.88
N ASP A 239 -11.51 3.35 6.54
CA ASP A 239 -11.63 4.71 6.01
C ASP A 239 -10.28 5.38 6.17
N LEU A 240 -9.40 5.14 5.20
CA LEU A 240 -8.03 5.64 5.20
C LEU A 240 -7.87 6.61 4.04
N ALA A 241 -7.29 7.77 4.34
CA ALA A 241 -6.91 8.75 3.34
C ALA A 241 -5.40 8.98 3.40
N PHE A 242 -4.81 9.29 2.24
CA PHE A 242 -3.40 9.62 2.16
C PHE A 242 -3.19 11.09 1.75
N LYS A 243 -2.14 11.68 2.29
CA LYS A 243 -1.64 13.00 1.89
C LYS A 243 -0.13 13.01 1.83
N LEU A 244 0.39 13.68 0.82
CA LEU A 244 1.81 13.88 0.61
C LEU A 244 2.16 15.27 1.12
N LYS A 245 2.81 15.34 2.28
CA LYS A 245 3.42 16.59 2.74
C LYS A 245 4.81 16.72 2.12
N ARG A 246 5.40 17.91 2.25
CA ARG A 246 6.74 18.22 1.71
C ARG A 246 7.80 17.15 1.99
N SER A 247 7.85 16.62 3.21
CA SER A 247 8.86 15.66 3.65
C SER A 247 8.33 14.28 4.02
N LYS A 248 7.01 14.03 3.93
CA LYS A 248 6.42 12.77 4.39
C LYS A 248 5.16 12.38 3.63
N PHE A 249 5.01 11.09 3.40
CA PHE A 249 3.76 10.46 2.97
C PHE A 249 3.00 9.99 4.21
N VAL A 250 1.77 10.45 4.39
CA VAL A 250 0.95 10.19 5.58
C VAL A 250 -0.29 9.44 5.18
N ILE A 251 -0.59 8.36 5.89
CA ILE A 251 -1.88 7.65 5.85
C ILE A 251 -2.54 7.84 7.21
N GLU A 252 -3.76 8.35 7.23
CA GLU A 252 -4.50 8.60 8.47
C GLU A 252 -5.97 8.23 8.32
N LYS A 253 -6.67 8.13 9.45
CA LYS A 253 -8.10 7.84 9.44
C LYS A 253 -8.83 9.03 8.85
N LEU A 254 -9.71 8.75 7.90
CA LEU A 254 -10.57 9.76 7.33
C LEU A 254 -11.64 10.12 8.35
N HIS A 255 -11.64 11.38 8.79
CA HIS A 255 -12.69 11.93 9.63
C HIS A 255 -13.57 12.82 8.76
N LEU A 256 -14.82 12.41 8.54
CA LEU A 256 -15.80 13.31 7.96
C LEU A 256 -16.11 14.39 9.01
N PRO A 257 -16.08 15.69 8.65
CA PRO A 257 -16.58 16.72 9.52
C PRO A 257 -18.04 16.40 9.85
N PRO A 258 -18.49 16.67 11.09
CA PRO A 258 -19.89 16.49 11.43
C PRO A 258 -20.76 17.23 10.42
N ASP A 259 -21.85 16.63 9.97
CA ASP A 259 -22.87 17.29 9.17
C ASP A 259 -23.49 18.40 10.02
N ILE A 260 -22.85 19.57 10.00
CA ILE A 260 -23.49 20.82 10.37
C ILE A 260 -24.29 21.17 9.12
N ALA A 261 -25.46 20.54 8.97
CA ALA A 261 -26.48 21.12 8.14
C ALA A 261 -26.72 22.50 8.74
N ASP A 262 -26.28 23.54 8.02
CA ASP A 262 -26.75 24.89 8.30
C ASP A 262 -28.28 24.83 8.22
N GLU A 263 -28.94 24.78 9.37
CA GLU A 263 -30.36 25.13 9.46
C GLU A 263 -30.52 26.65 9.26
N ASP A 264 -29.95 27.18 8.18
CA ASP A 264 -30.34 28.47 7.65
C ASP A 264 -31.18 28.19 6.40
N GLY A 265 -32.48 28.49 6.55
CA GLY A 265 -33.52 28.04 5.65
C GLY A 265 -33.31 28.42 4.18
N ALA A 266 -33.98 27.62 3.34
CA ALA A 266 -34.23 27.78 1.90
C ALA A 266 -33.34 26.96 0.95
N SER A 267 -33.78 25.72 0.71
CA SER A 267 -34.23 25.20 -0.59
C SER A 267 -33.90 23.71 -0.71
N LYS A 268 -34.95 22.88 -0.74
CA LYS A 268 -34.87 21.44 -0.93
C LYS A 268 -34.35 21.15 -2.34
N SER A 269 -33.14 20.60 -2.43
CA SER A 269 -32.77 19.71 -3.53
C SER A 269 -32.39 18.37 -2.93
N GLN A 270 -33.34 17.44 -2.93
CA GLN A 270 -33.13 16.07 -2.48
C GLN A 270 -32.21 15.37 -3.47
N VAL A 271 -30.93 15.23 -3.11
CA VAL A 271 -30.06 14.23 -3.72
C VAL A 271 -30.19 12.97 -2.87
N PRO A 272 -30.49 11.80 -3.45
CA PRO A 272 -30.77 10.59 -2.68
C PRO A 272 -29.46 10.06 -2.05
N THR A 273 -29.32 10.24 -0.75
CA THR A 273 -28.34 9.55 0.08
C THR A 273 -28.84 8.13 0.34
N MET A 274 -28.12 7.14 -0.21
CA MET A 274 -28.28 5.72 0.12
C MET A 274 -27.75 5.48 1.53
N SER A 275 -28.63 5.62 2.53
CA SER A 275 -28.36 5.23 3.91
C SER A 275 -29.18 3.99 4.25
N CYS A 276 -28.49 2.90 4.62
CA CYS A 276 -29.08 1.69 5.17
C CYS A 276 -29.62 1.94 6.58
N ALA A 277 -30.83 2.48 6.66
CA ALA A 277 -31.66 2.40 7.86
C ALA A 277 -32.92 1.62 7.50
N SER A 278 -33.02 0.39 8.01
CA SER A 278 -34.24 -0.40 8.00
C SER A 278 -35.30 0.30 8.85
N VAL A 279 -36.07 1.18 8.23
CA VAL A 279 -37.31 1.69 8.83
C VAL A 279 -38.30 0.53 8.84
N GLY A 280 -38.47 -0.05 10.03
CA GLY A 280 -39.47 -1.06 10.33
C GLY A 280 -40.87 -0.54 10.08
N GLY A 281 -41.38 -0.77 8.86
CA GLY A 281 -42.79 -0.67 8.54
C GLY A 281 -43.53 -1.85 9.15
N LYS A 282 -44.39 -1.57 10.14
CA LYS A 282 -45.39 -2.52 10.64
C LYS A 282 -46.37 -2.83 9.50
N SER A 283 -46.24 -3.97 8.83
CA SER A 283 -47.33 -4.58 8.07
C SER A 283 -47.99 -5.66 8.93
N LYS A 284 -49.28 -5.47 9.22
CA LYS A 284 -50.20 -6.52 9.64
C LYS A 284 -50.65 -7.26 8.37
N LEU A 285 -50.32 -8.54 8.27
CA LEU A 285 -51.02 -9.59 7.50
C LEU A 285 -50.77 -10.86 8.33
N ASP A 286 -51.74 -11.41 9.07
CA ASP A 286 -52.90 -12.24 8.65
C ASP A 286 -52.53 -13.31 7.61
N PHE A 287 -52.42 -14.55 8.14
CA PHE A 287 -52.29 -15.90 7.58
C PHE A 287 -51.58 -16.11 6.23
#